data_AF-A0A1Z9PNT3-F1
#
_entry.id   AF-A0A1Z9PNT3-F1
#
_cell.length_a   1.000
_cell.length_b   1.000
_cell.length_c   1.000
_cell.angle_alpha   90.00
_cell.angle_beta   90.00
_cell.angle_gamma   90.00
#
_symmetry.space_group_name_H-M   'P 1'
#
loop_
_entity.id
_entity.type
_entity.pdbx_description
1 polymer ?
#
loop_
_entity_poly.entity_id
_entity_poly.type
_entity_poly.pdbx_seq_one_letter_code
_entity_poly.pdbx_strand_id
1 'polypeptide(L)'
;MKSLKEGNLHKWFNSSKSKDGKKGWVNVKTGGTCASDEPGEGTPKCVSSSKRASMTKAERNSASRRKKEADPNQQSKSGAAKPTYVRTDPKKKMKESLFWQQFSEKCWDGYTQKGMKKKGKRVVPNCVKEEDKKGSGSGKKDACYKKVKASASVWPSAYASGRLVQCRKKGAANYGNSKKESYSWRDDFEFIEEGAAWTKKSGKNEKGGLNEKGRKSYERENPGSDLKAPSKKKGNKRRASFCARMKGMKKKLTSAKTARDPDSRINKSLRAWNC
;
A
#
# COMPACT_ATOMS: atom_id res chain seq x y z
N MET A 1 -28.53 -3.80 7.80
CA MET A 1 -27.43 -4.67 7.32
C MET A 1 -27.12 -5.71 8.39
N LYS A 2 -27.33 -7.01 8.12
CA LYS A 2 -27.02 -8.07 9.10
C LYS A 2 -25.51 -8.26 9.19
N SER A 3 -24.92 -8.00 10.36
CA SER A 3 -23.51 -8.25 10.63
C SER A 3 -23.21 -9.74 10.48
N LEU A 4 -22.24 -10.10 9.64
CA LEU A 4 -21.67 -11.44 9.62
C LEU A 4 -20.91 -11.66 10.93
N LYS A 5 -21.57 -12.23 11.95
CA LYS A 5 -20.88 -12.76 13.13
C LYS A 5 -20.08 -13.97 12.66
N GLU A 6 -18.77 -13.81 12.55
CA GLU A 6 -17.82 -14.89 12.27
C GLU A 6 -17.97 -15.97 13.35
N GLY A 7 -18.66 -17.06 13.02
CA GLY A 7 -18.95 -18.14 13.95
C GLY A 7 -17.72 -19.00 14.25
N ASN A 8 -17.72 -19.64 15.43
CA ASN A 8 -16.76 -20.67 15.85
C ASN A 8 -16.54 -21.71 14.73
N LEU A 9 -15.28 -22.15 14.52
CA LEU A 9 -14.89 -23.18 13.55
C LEU A 9 -15.81 -24.42 13.60
N HIS A 10 -16.25 -24.80 14.80
CA HIS A 10 -17.19 -25.92 15.01
C HIS A 10 -18.57 -25.67 14.38
N LYS A 11 -19.09 -24.46 14.49
CA LYS A 11 -20.37 -24.06 13.86
C LYS A 11 -20.22 -24.07 12.34
N TRP A 12 -19.08 -23.58 11.85
CA TRP A 12 -18.76 -23.53 10.44
C TRP A 12 -18.69 -24.95 9.84
N PHE A 13 -18.00 -25.88 10.51
CA PHE A 13 -17.88 -27.28 10.07
C PHE A 13 -19.21 -28.03 10.09
N ASN A 14 -20.07 -27.76 11.08
CA ASN A 14 -21.40 -28.35 11.18
C ASN A 14 -22.43 -27.79 10.18
N SER A 15 -22.18 -26.58 9.65
CA SER A 15 -23.11 -25.87 8.75
C SER A 15 -22.91 -26.22 7.27
N SER A 16 -21.91 -27.05 6.94
CA SER A 16 -21.63 -27.52 5.58
C SER A 16 -21.73 -29.05 5.54
N LYS A 17 -22.36 -29.59 4.49
CA LYS A 17 -22.52 -31.03 4.27
C LYS A 17 -22.20 -31.37 2.80
N SER A 18 -21.53 -32.50 2.58
CA SER A 18 -21.36 -33.09 1.25
C SER A 18 -22.71 -33.59 0.71
N LYS A 19 -22.73 -33.95 -0.58
CA LYS A 19 -23.87 -34.63 -1.19
C LYS A 19 -24.28 -35.90 -0.44
N ASP A 20 -23.30 -36.59 0.15
CA ASP A 20 -23.48 -37.83 0.90
C ASP A 20 -23.85 -37.58 2.39
N GLY A 21 -24.21 -36.34 2.74
CA GLY A 21 -24.66 -35.96 4.08
C GLY A 21 -23.53 -35.79 5.11
N LYS A 22 -22.28 -36.10 4.77
CA LYS A 22 -21.11 -35.96 5.67
C LYS A 22 -20.81 -34.49 5.93
N LYS A 23 -20.62 -34.14 7.20
CA LYS A 23 -20.33 -32.76 7.63
C LYS A 23 -18.91 -32.34 7.19
N GLY A 24 -18.74 -31.05 6.87
CA GLY A 24 -17.44 -30.46 6.55
C GLY A 24 -17.40 -29.77 5.18
N TRP A 25 -16.18 -29.46 4.74
CA TRP A 25 -15.93 -28.82 3.45
C TRP A 25 -16.27 -29.78 2.30
N VAL A 26 -16.73 -29.22 1.17
CA VAL A 26 -17.06 -29.97 -0.02
C VAL A 26 -16.09 -29.68 -1.17
N ASN A 27 -15.83 -30.68 -2.00
CA ASN A 27 -15.06 -30.47 -3.23
C ASN A 27 -15.85 -29.55 -4.17
N VAL A 28 -15.21 -28.48 -4.65
CA VAL A 28 -15.86 -27.46 -5.48
C VAL A 28 -16.47 -28.04 -6.77
N LYS A 29 -15.89 -29.09 -7.36
CA LYS A 29 -16.35 -29.73 -8.60
C LYS A 29 -17.46 -30.75 -8.31
N THR A 30 -17.17 -31.77 -7.50
CA THR A 30 -18.06 -32.93 -7.30
C THR A 30 -19.19 -32.63 -6.31
N GLY A 31 -18.90 -31.86 -5.26
CA GLY A 31 -19.80 -31.64 -4.12
C GLY A 31 -19.79 -32.78 -3.09
N GLY A 32 -18.96 -33.80 -3.32
CA GLY A 32 -18.64 -34.81 -2.31
C GLY A 32 -17.79 -34.22 -1.18
N THR A 33 -17.43 -35.06 -0.22
CA THR A 33 -16.48 -34.69 0.84
C THR A 33 -15.19 -34.18 0.24
N CYS A 34 -14.68 -33.05 0.73
CA CYS A 34 -13.40 -32.54 0.28
C CYS A 34 -12.26 -33.30 0.99
N ALA A 35 -11.22 -33.66 0.23
CA ALA A 35 -10.14 -34.51 0.69
C ALA A 35 -10.66 -35.91 1.05
N SER A 36 -11.35 -36.56 0.08
CA SER A 36 -11.60 -37.99 0.21
C SER A 36 -10.28 -38.73 0.02
N ASP A 37 -10.13 -39.87 0.69
CA ASP A 37 -8.99 -40.77 0.51
C ASP A 37 -9.09 -41.56 -0.83
N GLU A 38 -9.94 -41.12 -1.75
CA GLU A 38 -10.18 -41.81 -3.01
C GLU A 38 -9.02 -41.58 -3.99
N PRO A 39 -8.44 -42.66 -4.56
CA PRO A 39 -7.41 -42.56 -5.57
C PRO A 39 -7.87 -41.72 -6.76
N GLY A 40 -7.08 -40.73 -7.17
CA GLY A 40 -7.33 -39.93 -8.38
C GLY A 40 -8.00 -38.56 -8.18
N GLU A 41 -8.38 -38.16 -6.96
CA GLU A 41 -8.97 -36.82 -6.71
C GLU A 41 -7.99 -35.67 -7.06
N GLY A 42 -6.68 -35.93 -6.94
CA GLY A 42 -5.61 -34.98 -7.22
C GLY A 42 -5.51 -33.92 -6.12
N THR A 43 -5.32 -32.65 -6.51
CA THR A 43 -5.35 -31.49 -5.61
C THR A 43 -6.78 -30.94 -5.46
N PRO A 44 -7.53 -31.27 -4.40
CA PRO A 44 -8.90 -30.78 -4.25
C PRO A 44 -8.95 -29.29 -3.90
N LYS A 45 -9.99 -28.61 -4.39
CA LYS A 45 -10.35 -27.26 -3.95
C LYS A 45 -11.59 -27.32 -3.08
N CYS A 46 -11.41 -27.09 -1.80
CA CYS A 46 -12.45 -27.13 -0.78
C CYS A 46 -13.19 -25.79 -0.65
N VAL A 47 -14.51 -25.84 -0.58
CA VAL A 47 -15.43 -24.71 -0.31
C VAL A 47 -16.59 -25.17 0.60
N SER A 48 -17.35 -24.24 1.20
CA SER A 48 -18.58 -24.64 1.91
C SER A 48 -19.65 -25.12 0.92
N SER A 49 -20.59 -25.94 1.38
CA SER A 49 -21.75 -26.35 0.58
C SER A 49 -22.52 -25.14 0.04
N SER A 50 -22.75 -24.13 0.87
CA SER A 50 -23.40 -22.87 0.50
C SER A 50 -22.63 -22.10 -0.58
N LYS A 51 -21.30 -22.03 -0.49
CA LYS A 51 -20.46 -21.36 -1.48
C LYS A 51 -20.45 -22.13 -2.80
N ARG A 52 -20.42 -23.46 -2.76
CA ARG A 52 -20.54 -24.27 -3.98
C ARG A 52 -21.87 -24.03 -4.67
N ALA A 53 -22.97 -23.98 -3.91
CA ALA A 53 -24.30 -23.68 -4.42
C ALA A 53 -24.37 -22.31 -5.10
N SER A 54 -23.69 -21.30 -4.54
CA SER A 54 -23.63 -19.95 -5.12
C SER A 54 -22.72 -19.80 -6.34
N MET A 55 -21.98 -20.84 -6.74
CA MET A 55 -21.05 -20.80 -7.87
C MET A 55 -21.62 -21.49 -9.11
N THR A 56 -21.40 -20.92 -10.28
CA THR A 56 -21.64 -21.55 -11.58
C THR A 56 -20.68 -22.71 -11.84
N LYS A 57 -21.01 -23.61 -12.78
CA LYS A 57 -20.12 -24.70 -13.18
C LYS A 57 -18.76 -24.19 -13.69
N ALA A 58 -18.77 -23.10 -14.46
CA ALA A 58 -17.57 -22.47 -14.97
C ALA A 58 -16.66 -21.94 -13.85
N GLU A 59 -17.24 -21.27 -12.85
CA GLU A 59 -16.49 -20.79 -11.67
C GLU A 59 -15.91 -21.94 -10.86
N ARG A 60 -16.67 -23.03 -10.67
CA ARG A 60 -16.19 -24.23 -9.97
C ARG A 60 -15.00 -24.85 -10.69
N ASN A 61 -15.08 -25.02 -12.01
CA ASN A 61 -14.00 -25.55 -12.83
C ASN A 61 -12.76 -24.64 -12.80
N SER A 62 -12.95 -23.33 -12.91
CA SER A 62 -11.86 -22.34 -12.83
C SER A 62 -11.17 -22.31 -11.46
N ALA A 63 -11.93 -22.40 -10.36
CA ALA A 63 -11.37 -22.48 -9.01
C ALA A 63 -10.58 -23.77 -8.78
N SER A 64 -11.07 -24.91 -9.29
CA SER A 64 -10.36 -26.19 -9.24
C SER A 64 -9.05 -26.13 -10.05
N ARG A 65 -9.10 -25.63 -11.29
CA ARG A 65 -7.90 -25.50 -12.16
C ARG A 65 -6.80 -24.67 -11.50
N ARG A 66 -7.13 -23.50 -10.97
CA ARG A 66 -6.15 -22.62 -10.29
C ARG A 66 -5.50 -23.30 -9.08
N LYS A 67 -6.22 -24.18 -8.37
CA LYS A 67 -5.66 -24.92 -7.24
C LYS A 67 -4.73 -26.03 -7.69
N LYS A 68 -5.10 -26.80 -8.71
CA LYS A 68 -4.23 -27.84 -9.32
C LYS A 68 -2.94 -27.24 -9.87
N GLU A 69 -3.03 -26.09 -10.54
CA GLU A 69 -1.87 -25.38 -11.11
C GLU A 69 -0.93 -24.83 -10.03
N ALA A 70 -1.47 -24.29 -8.94
CA ALA A 70 -0.65 -23.72 -7.87
C ALA A 70 -0.05 -24.78 -6.94
N ASP A 71 -0.57 -26.00 -6.94
CA ASP A 71 -0.22 -27.04 -5.97
C ASP A 71 -0.24 -28.45 -6.59
N PRO A 72 0.49 -28.70 -7.70
CA PRO A 72 0.41 -29.95 -8.46
C PRO A 72 0.85 -31.18 -7.65
N ASN A 73 1.74 -30.99 -6.66
CA ASN A 73 2.31 -32.06 -5.83
C ASN A 73 1.75 -32.06 -4.41
N GLN A 74 0.49 -31.64 -4.21
CA GLN A 74 -0.10 -31.57 -2.87
C GLN A 74 -0.02 -32.91 -2.14
N GLN A 75 -0.28 -34.04 -2.82
CA GLN A 75 -0.25 -35.37 -2.19
C GLN A 75 1.15 -35.80 -1.76
N SER A 76 2.21 -35.24 -2.34
CA SER A 76 3.59 -35.52 -1.95
C SER A 76 4.06 -34.70 -0.73
N LYS A 77 3.23 -33.78 -0.22
CA LYS A 77 3.58 -32.95 0.94
C LYS A 77 3.39 -33.71 2.24
N SER A 78 4.42 -33.75 3.07
CA SER A 78 4.41 -34.31 4.43
C SER A 78 4.82 -33.26 5.47
N GLY A 79 4.79 -33.61 6.76
CA GLY A 79 5.46 -32.83 7.82
C GLY A 79 4.98 -31.38 7.98
N ALA A 80 3.69 -31.15 8.21
CA ALA A 80 3.11 -29.82 8.46
C ALA A 80 3.45 -28.75 7.39
N ALA A 81 3.64 -29.18 6.14
CA ALA A 81 3.89 -28.30 5.01
C ALA A 81 2.85 -27.16 4.92
N LYS A 82 3.32 -25.94 4.56
CA LYS A 82 2.45 -24.77 4.47
C LYS A 82 1.36 -24.98 3.40
N PRO A 83 0.09 -24.65 3.70
CA PRO A 83 -0.99 -24.77 2.73
C PRO A 83 -0.84 -23.76 1.59
N THR A 84 -1.03 -24.21 0.34
CA THR A 84 -1.10 -23.33 -0.82
C THR A 84 -2.50 -22.69 -0.89
N TYR A 85 -2.59 -21.42 -0.54
CA TYR A 85 -3.83 -20.64 -0.59
C TYR A 85 -4.07 -20.06 -1.99
N VAL A 86 -5.17 -20.49 -2.61
CA VAL A 86 -5.66 -19.95 -3.90
C VAL A 86 -7.05 -19.36 -3.70
N ARG A 87 -7.29 -18.14 -4.22
CA ARG A 87 -8.58 -17.47 -4.15
C ARG A 87 -9.67 -18.31 -4.85
N THR A 88 -10.80 -18.49 -4.18
CA THR A 88 -11.99 -19.18 -4.71
C THR A 88 -12.64 -18.36 -5.81
N ASP A 89 -12.79 -17.06 -5.58
CA ASP A 89 -13.42 -16.16 -6.52
C ASP A 89 -12.39 -15.65 -7.55
N PRO A 90 -12.78 -15.49 -8.82
CA PRO A 90 -11.97 -14.71 -9.75
C PRO A 90 -11.87 -13.27 -9.22
N LYS A 91 -10.77 -12.57 -9.55
CA LYS A 91 -10.77 -11.11 -9.37
C LYS A 91 -11.91 -10.57 -10.22
N LYS A 92 -12.89 -9.87 -9.63
CA LYS A 92 -13.93 -9.16 -10.38
C LYS A 92 -13.21 -8.23 -11.37
N LYS A 93 -13.12 -8.64 -12.64
CA LYS A 93 -12.89 -7.69 -13.72
C LYS A 93 -14.22 -6.97 -13.86
N MET A 94 -14.21 -5.64 -13.69
CA MET A 94 -15.40 -4.87 -14.05
C MET A 94 -15.75 -5.23 -15.50
N LYS A 95 -17.05 -5.42 -15.79
CA LYS A 95 -17.50 -5.57 -17.17
C LYS A 95 -17.00 -4.35 -17.94
N GLU A 96 -16.53 -4.58 -19.15
CA GLU A 96 -15.99 -3.52 -20.00
C GLU A 96 -17.00 -2.37 -20.19
N SER A 97 -18.30 -2.69 -20.25
CA SER A 97 -19.39 -1.69 -20.27
C SER A 97 -19.49 -0.86 -18.97
N LEU A 98 -19.32 -1.47 -17.80
CA LEU A 98 -19.25 -0.77 -16.50
C LEU A 98 -17.96 0.05 -16.35
N PHE A 99 -16.88 -0.37 -17.00
CA PHE A 99 -15.62 0.38 -17.07
C PHE A 99 -15.77 1.66 -17.91
N TRP A 100 -16.49 1.58 -19.04
CA TRP A 100 -16.77 2.76 -19.88
C TRP A 100 -17.80 3.72 -19.26
N GLN A 101 -18.89 3.21 -18.67
CA GLN A 101 -19.91 4.06 -18.01
C GLN A 101 -19.37 4.85 -16.81
N GLN A 102 -18.41 4.30 -16.06
CA GLN A 102 -17.85 4.95 -14.87
C GLN A 102 -16.76 5.99 -15.18
N PHE A 103 -16.21 6.01 -16.41
CA PHE A 103 -15.14 6.93 -16.81
C PHE A 103 -15.54 7.88 -17.95
N SER A 104 -16.77 7.80 -18.45
CA SER A 104 -17.36 8.82 -19.33
C SER A 104 -18.00 9.96 -18.53
N GLU A 105 -17.44 10.31 -17.36
CA GLU A 105 -17.77 11.57 -16.71
C GLU A 105 -17.39 12.68 -17.69
N LYS A 106 -18.39 13.48 -18.08
CA LYS A 106 -18.19 14.64 -18.94
C LYS A 106 -17.04 15.47 -18.34
N CYS A 107 -16.21 16.03 -19.20
CA CYS A 107 -15.20 16.97 -18.72
C CYS A 107 -15.84 18.08 -17.89
N TRP A 108 -15.08 18.61 -16.93
CA TRP A 108 -15.50 19.67 -16.02
C TRP A 108 -16.02 20.86 -16.85
N ASP A 109 -16.95 21.64 -16.32
CA ASP A 109 -17.52 22.77 -17.06
C ASP A 109 -16.42 23.74 -17.55
N GLY A 110 -16.44 24.09 -18.84
CA GLY A 110 -15.36 24.83 -19.52
C GLY A 110 -14.18 23.98 -20.05
N TYR A 111 -14.25 22.65 -20.00
CA TYR A 111 -13.23 21.75 -20.54
C TYR A 111 -13.79 20.82 -21.63
N THR A 112 -13.05 20.66 -22.72
CA THR A 112 -13.39 19.76 -23.83
C THR A 112 -12.57 18.48 -23.79
N GLN A 113 -13.21 17.34 -24.09
CA GLN A 113 -12.56 16.04 -24.13
C GLN A 113 -11.80 15.86 -25.46
N LYS A 114 -10.47 15.85 -25.41
CA LYS A 114 -9.61 15.59 -26.60
C LYS A 114 -9.08 14.16 -26.68
N GLY A 115 -9.78 13.21 -26.06
CA GLY A 115 -9.42 11.79 -26.04
C GLY A 115 -9.16 11.25 -24.64
N MET A 116 -8.34 10.21 -24.52
CA MET A 116 -8.03 9.53 -23.27
C MET A 116 -6.54 9.64 -22.93
N LYS A 117 -6.18 9.77 -21.64
CA LYS A 117 -4.79 9.82 -21.16
C LYS A 117 -4.54 8.86 -19.98
N LYS A 118 -3.30 8.41 -19.81
CA LYS A 118 -2.89 7.61 -18.65
C LYS A 118 -2.52 8.51 -17.47
N LYS A 119 -3.19 8.34 -16.33
CA LYS A 119 -2.83 8.96 -15.05
C LYS A 119 -2.52 7.83 -14.06
N GLY A 120 -1.24 7.48 -13.95
CA GLY A 120 -0.80 6.30 -13.19
C GLY A 120 -1.32 5.00 -13.81
N LYS A 121 -2.02 4.17 -13.02
CA LYS A 121 -2.60 2.88 -13.45
C LYS A 121 -3.99 2.99 -14.08
N ARG A 122 -4.54 4.19 -14.23
CA ARG A 122 -5.89 4.45 -14.76
C ARG A 122 -5.83 5.24 -16.06
N VAL A 123 -6.81 5.00 -16.93
CA VAL A 123 -7.06 5.79 -18.15
C VAL A 123 -8.21 6.74 -17.83
N VAL A 124 -8.02 8.03 -18.10
CA VAL A 124 -8.99 9.09 -17.80
C VAL A 124 -9.21 9.98 -19.02
N PRO A 125 -10.38 10.61 -19.19
CA PRO A 125 -10.60 11.62 -20.21
C PRO A 125 -9.53 12.72 -20.16
N ASN A 126 -8.98 13.06 -21.31
CA ASN A 126 -8.09 14.19 -21.47
C ASN A 126 -8.91 15.48 -21.62
N CYS A 127 -9.34 16.02 -20.48
CA CYS A 127 -10.04 17.29 -20.40
C CYS A 127 -9.05 18.44 -20.46
N VAL A 128 -9.19 19.32 -21.44
CA VAL A 128 -8.41 20.55 -21.60
C VAL A 128 -9.36 21.75 -21.58
N LYS A 129 -8.97 22.86 -20.94
CA LYS A 129 -9.77 24.09 -21.00
C LYS A 129 -9.85 24.53 -22.45
N GLU A 130 -10.97 25.12 -22.85
CA GLU A 130 -11.12 25.66 -24.22
C GLU A 130 -10.03 26.69 -24.58
N GLU A 131 -9.43 27.32 -23.57
CA GLU A 131 -8.32 28.25 -23.69
C GLU A 131 -6.99 27.57 -24.11
N ASP A 132 -6.85 26.26 -23.91
CA ASP A 132 -5.66 25.47 -24.26
C ASP A 132 -5.73 24.87 -25.68
N LYS A 133 -6.26 25.63 -26.64
CA LYS A 133 -6.06 25.33 -28.07
C LYS A 133 -4.57 25.51 -28.41
N LYS A 134 -3.79 24.43 -28.30
CA LYS A 134 -2.49 24.32 -28.98
C LYS A 134 -2.71 24.20 -30.50
N GLY A 135 -3.02 25.33 -31.12
CA GLY A 135 -2.48 25.71 -32.42
C GLY A 135 -1.37 26.74 -32.20
N SER A 136 -0.45 26.85 -33.15
CA SER A 136 0.55 27.92 -33.32
C SER A 136 0.34 29.19 -32.48
N GLY A 137 1.32 29.54 -31.63
CA GLY A 137 1.13 30.47 -30.53
C GLY A 137 0.83 31.92 -30.89
N SER A 138 0.24 32.63 -29.92
CA SER A 138 0.33 34.08 -29.79
C SER A 138 0.02 34.57 -28.37
N GLY A 139 0.37 33.82 -27.33
CA GLY A 139 0.63 34.49 -26.04
C GLY A 139 1.85 35.38 -26.23
N LYS A 140 1.72 36.72 -26.06
CA LYS A 140 2.87 37.64 -26.12
C LYS A 140 4.01 37.06 -25.28
N LYS A 141 5.13 36.72 -25.92
CA LYS A 141 6.32 36.21 -25.22
C LYS A 141 6.72 37.22 -24.16
N ASP A 142 6.59 36.82 -22.89
CA ASP A 142 6.84 37.67 -21.74
C ASP A 142 8.32 38.10 -21.68
N ALA A 143 8.60 39.16 -20.93
CA ALA A 143 9.96 39.70 -20.79
C ALA A 143 10.94 38.64 -20.26
N CYS A 144 10.47 37.74 -19.39
CA CYS A 144 11.26 36.62 -18.88
C CYS A 144 11.62 35.60 -19.95
N TYR A 145 10.70 35.28 -20.86
CA TYR A 145 10.95 34.38 -21.98
C TYR A 145 12.00 34.95 -22.91
N LYS A 146 11.91 36.23 -23.27
CA LYS A 146 12.91 36.89 -24.09
C LYS A 146 14.30 36.89 -23.41
N LYS A 147 14.34 37.25 -22.11
CA LYS A 147 15.59 37.35 -21.32
C LYS A 147 16.27 35.99 -21.06
N VAL A 148 15.50 34.95 -20.72
CA VAL A 148 16.06 33.61 -20.49
C VAL A 148 16.43 32.93 -21.81
N LYS A 149 15.62 33.09 -22.86
CA LYS A 149 15.95 32.52 -24.18
C LYS A 149 17.25 33.11 -24.75
N ALA A 150 17.46 34.42 -24.61
CA ALA A 150 18.69 35.08 -25.07
C ALA A 150 19.96 34.62 -24.35
N SER A 151 19.84 34.11 -23.12
CA SER A 151 20.96 33.70 -22.28
C SER A 151 21.05 32.18 -22.08
N ALA A 152 20.26 31.39 -22.82
CA ALA A 152 20.30 29.94 -22.77
C ALA A 152 21.07 29.42 -23.98
N SER A 153 22.11 28.62 -23.75
CA SER A 153 22.87 27.97 -24.83
C SER A 153 22.07 26.90 -25.57
N VAL A 154 21.12 26.23 -24.90
CA VAL A 154 20.27 25.18 -25.49
C VAL A 154 18.80 25.42 -25.12
N TRP A 155 17.94 25.51 -26.14
CA TRP A 155 16.51 25.77 -25.98
C TRP A 155 15.63 24.81 -26.79
N PRO A 156 14.57 24.21 -26.21
CA PRO A 156 14.24 24.18 -24.78
C PRO A 156 15.10 23.17 -24.02
N SER A 157 15.64 23.55 -22.85
CA SER A 157 16.33 22.64 -21.93
C SER A 157 15.69 22.68 -20.54
N ALA A 158 15.95 21.66 -19.72
CA ALA A 158 15.47 21.60 -18.34
C ALA A 158 15.97 22.81 -17.53
N TYR A 159 17.24 23.20 -17.70
CA TYR A 159 17.83 24.37 -17.04
C TYR A 159 17.23 25.69 -17.52
N ALA A 160 16.99 25.85 -18.83
CA ALA A 160 16.34 27.05 -19.36
C ALA A 160 14.87 27.15 -18.89
N SER A 161 14.19 26.01 -18.75
CA SER A 161 12.83 25.94 -18.20
C SER A 161 12.80 26.30 -16.72
N GLY A 162 13.78 25.85 -15.92
CA GLY A 162 13.92 26.26 -14.52
C GLY A 162 14.18 27.77 -14.36
N ARG A 163 15.05 28.32 -15.20
CA ARG A 163 15.37 29.76 -15.24
C ARG A 163 14.17 30.64 -15.62
N LEU A 164 13.29 30.17 -16.51
CA LEU A 164 12.01 30.84 -16.80
C LEU A 164 11.13 30.97 -15.56
N VAL A 165 11.00 29.90 -14.78
CA VAL A 165 10.19 29.89 -13.55
C VAL A 165 10.78 30.85 -12.52
N GLN A 166 12.10 30.81 -12.34
CA GLN A 166 12.80 31.72 -11.43
C GLN A 166 12.65 33.19 -11.86
N CYS A 167 12.74 33.49 -13.16
CA CYS A 167 12.53 34.84 -13.67
C CYS A 167 11.10 35.31 -13.43
N ARG A 168 10.10 34.48 -13.72
CA ARG A 168 8.70 34.84 -13.50
C ARG A 168 8.38 35.09 -12.03
N LYS A 169 8.98 34.31 -11.13
CA LYS A 169 8.84 34.50 -9.68
C LYS A 169 9.49 35.80 -9.18
N LYS A 170 10.68 36.16 -9.69
CA LYS A 170 11.40 37.39 -9.30
C LYS A 170 10.93 38.63 -10.05
N GLY A 171 10.26 38.46 -11.20
CA GLY A 171 10.01 39.49 -12.19
C GLY A 171 11.23 39.76 -13.09
N ALA A 172 10.98 40.05 -14.37
CA ALA A 172 12.05 40.23 -15.36
C ALA A 172 13.03 41.36 -15.04
N ALA A 173 12.56 42.41 -14.36
CA ALA A 173 13.36 43.55 -13.91
C ALA A 173 14.39 43.16 -12.83
N ASN A 174 14.01 42.30 -11.88
CA ASN A 174 14.86 41.89 -10.76
C ASN A 174 15.63 40.59 -11.03
N TYR A 175 15.26 39.84 -12.06
CA TYR A 175 15.94 38.59 -12.43
C TYR A 175 17.35 38.86 -13.00
N GLY A 176 18.36 38.37 -12.30
CA GLY A 176 19.79 38.57 -12.60
C GLY A 176 20.46 39.68 -11.79
N ASN A 177 19.67 40.52 -11.10
CA ASN A 177 20.18 41.51 -10.14
C ASN A 177 20.10 40.93 -8.73
N SER A 178 21.12 40.17 -8.33
CA SER A 178 21.27 39.77 -6.92
C SER A 178 22.63 40.23 -6.42
N LYS A 179 22.62 41.12 -5.41
CA LYS A 179 23.74 41.21 -4.46
C LYS A 179 24.00 39.80 -3.92
N LYS A 180 25.28 39.45 -3.77
CA LYS A 180 25.73 38.15 -3.26
C LYS A 180 25.28 37.98 -1.81
N GLU A 181 24.09 37.44 -1.62
CA GLU A 181 23.63 36.95 -0.32
C GLU A 181 23.52 35.43 -0.44
N SER A 182 24.31 34.73 0.37
CA SER A 182 24.50 33.28 0.27
C SER A 182 23.22 32.56 0.69
N TYR A 183 22.40 32.21 -0.30
CA TYR A 183 21.21 31.41 -0.09
C TYR A 183 21.64 29.96 0.25
N SER A 184 21.46 29.59 1.51
CA SER A 184 21.71 28.25 2.04
C SER A 184 20.53 27.34 1.66
N TRP A 185 20.80 26.24 0.98
CA TRP A 185 19.82 25.20 0.60
C TRP A 185 19.12 24.49 1.78
N ARG A 186 19.31 24.96 3.02
CA ARG A 186 18.69 24.40 4.23
C ARG A 186 17.29 24.96 4.48
N ASP A 187 16.96 26.15 4.00
CA ASP A 187 15.68 26.82 4.32
C ASP A 187 14.51 26.38 3.42
N ASP A 188 14.77 25.92 2.18
CA ASP A 188 13.72 25.48 1.25
C ASP A 188 13.14 24.06 1.56
N PHE A 189 13.65 23.34 2.57
CA PHE A 189 13.11 22.05 3.03
C PHE A 189 12.12 22.20 4.21
N GLU A 190 11.71 23.43 4.54
CA GLU A 190 10.78 23.69 5.65
C GLU A 190 9.29 23.57 5.23
N PHE A 191 9.00 23.39 3.93
CA PHE A 191 7.65 23.28 3.37
C PHE A 191 7.06 21.84 3.34
N ILE A 192 7.42 21.00 4.34
CA ILE A 192 6.79 19.69 4.60
C ILE A 192 6.18 19.67 6.02
N GLU A 193 5.29 20.63 6.31
CA GLU A 193 4.11 20.35 7.14
C GLU A 193 3.22 19.44 6.28
N GLU A 194 2.82 18.23 6.67
CA GLU A 194 2.08 17.85 7.87
C GLU A 194 2.40 16.39 8.17
N GLY A 195 3.00 16.12 9.32
CA GLY A 195 3.15 14.76 9.80
C GLY A 195 3.41 14.81 11.28
N ALA A 196 2.57 14.14 12.06
CA ALA A 196 2.71 14.14 13.49
C ALA A 196 4.11 13.70 13.93
N ALA A 197 4.62 14.32 15.00
CA ALA A 197 5.99 14.17 15.44
C ALA A 197 6.38 12.70 15.67
N TRP A 198 5.43 11.83 16.03
CA TRP A 198 5.67 10.40 16.23
C TRP A 198 6.13 9.65 14.97
N THR A 199 5.82 10.18 13.78
CA THR A 199 6.28 9.64 12.49
C THR A 199 7.67 10.18 12.09
N LYS A 200 8.02 11.39 12.58
CA LYS A 200 9.21 12.15 12.20
C LYS A 200 10.45 11.82 13.06
N LYS A 201 11.64 12.24 12.60
CA LYS A 201 12.89 12.11 13.36
C LYS A 201 12.81 12.86 14.70
N SER A 202 12.14 14.01 14.71
CA SER A 202 11.94 14.85 15.90
C SER A 202 11.15 14.18 17.02
N GLY A 203 10.33 13.15 16.74
CA GLY A 203 9.64 12.36 17.77
C GLY A 203 10.33 11.04 18.14
N LYS A 204 11.50 10.73 17.56
CA LYS A 204 12.24 9.49 17.81
C LYS A 204 13.42 9.77 18.74
N ASN A 205 13.70 8.83 19.63
CA ASN A 205 14.91 8.86 20.45
C ASN A 205 16.04 8.10 19.73
N GLU A 206 17.24 8.68 19.73
CA GLU A 206 18.46 8.08 19.17
C GLU A 206 18.80 6.75 19.86
N LYS A 207 18.54 6.66 21.18
CA LYS A 207 18.72 5.46 22.00
C LYS A 207 17.60 4.43 21.85
N GLY A 208 16.63 4.65 20.94
CA GLY A 208 15.55 3.72 20.63
C GLY A 208 14.17 4.17 21.13
N GLY A 209 13.12 3.81 20.40
CA GLY A 209 11.73 4.19 20.71
C GLY A 209 11.36 5.65 20.36
N LEU A 210 10.17 6.06 20.80
CA LEU A 210 9.67 7.45 20.72
C LEU A 210 10.15 8.26 21.92
N ASN A 211 10.43 9.55 21.70
CA ASN A 211 10.67 10.51 22.77
C ASN A 211 9.33 11.06 23.31
N GLU A 212 9.38 11.98 24.27
CA GLU A 212 8.16 12.58 24.85
C GLU A 212 7.29 13.30 23.81
N LYS A 213 7.89 14.12 22.94
CA LYS A 213 7.17 14.82 21.86
C LYS A 213 6.48 13.83 20.92
N GLY A 214 7.17 12.73 20.59
CA GLY A 214 6.60 11.63 19.81
C GLY A 214 5.42 10.97 20.50
N ARG A 215 5.53 10.63 21.80
CA ARG A 215 4.43 9.99 22.54
C ARG A 215 3.20 10.89 22.64
N LYS A 216 3.38 12.16 23.04
CA LYS A 216 2.30 13.15 23.09
C LYS A 216 1.64 13.35 21.73
N SER A 217 2.44 13.38 20.67
CA SER A 217 1.93 13.51 19.31
C SER A 217 1.16 12.28 18.85
N TYR A 218 1.54 11.08 19.28
CA TYR A 218 0.78 9.86 19.00
C TYR A 218 -0.54 9.83 19.76
N GLU A 219 -0.52 10.17 21.05
CA GLU A 219 -1.71 10.21 21.91
C GLU A 219 -2.75 11.22 21.40
N ARG A 220 -2.30 12.36 20.85
CA ARG A 220 -3.19 13.34 20.20
C ARG A 220 -3.95 12.75 19.01
N GLU A 221 -3.30 11.91 18.21
CA GLU A 221 -3.93 11.25 17.05
C GLU A 221 -4.62 9.93 17.42
N ASN A 222 -4.36 9.40 18.62
CA ASN A 222 -4.91 8.14 19.11
C ASN A 222 -5.42 8.34 20.55
N PRO A 223 -6.55 9.06 20.74
CA PRO A 223 -7.12 9.30 22.06
C PRO A 223 -7.39 7.98 22.79
N GLY A 224 -7.03 7.92 24.07
CA GLY A 224 -7.15 6.71 24.90
C GLY A 224 -5.97 5.73 24.78
N SER A 225 -4.94 6.03 23.98
CA SER A 225 -3.68 5.30 24.06
C SER A 225 -2.86 5.68 25.31
N ASP A 226 -2.26 4.68 25.96
CA ASP A 226 -1.41 4.86 27.17
C ASP A 226 0.05 4.53 26.82
N LEU A 227 0.67 5.34 25.95
CA LEU A 227 2.04 5.12 25.50
C LEU A 227 3.05 5.56 26.56
N LYS A 228 3.41 4.61 27.42
CA LYS A 228 4.42 4.82 28.47
C LYS A 228 5.86 4.68 27.94
N ALA A 229 6.79 5.48 28.48
CA ALA A 229 8.22 5.40 28.19
C ALA A 229 8.83 4.03 28.60
N PRO A 230 9.96 3.58 28.03
CA PRO A 230 10.61 2.33 28.44
C PRO A 230 10.87 2.23 29.95
N SER A 231 10.66 1.06 30.55
CA SER A 231 11.02 0.80 31.95
C SER A 231 12.21 -0.16 32.02
N LYS A 232 13.23 0.21 32.80
CA LYS A 232 14.42 -0.62 33.03
C LYS A 232 14.32 -1.54 34.27
N LYS A 233 13.27 -1.38 35.09
CA LYS A 233 13.10 -2.10 36.36
C LYS A 233 12.83 -3.58 36.11
N LYS A 234 13.72 -4.45 36.60
CA LYS A 234 13.50 -5.91 36.64
C LYS A 234 12.27 -6.21 37.52
N GLY A 235 11.43 -7.16 37.12
CA GLY A 235 10.13 -7.43 37.75
C GLY A 235 8.94 -6.62 37.19
N ASN A 236 9.16 -5.57 36.39
CA ASN A 236 8.06 -4.86 35.73
C ASN A 236 7.42 -5.73 34.63
N LYS A 237 6.12 -6.04 34.75
CA LYS A 237 5.36 -6.86 33.79
C LYS A 237 5.46 -6.33 32.35
N ARG A 238 5.35 -5.01 32.16
CA ARG A 238 5.45 -4.37 30.83
C ARG A 238 6.84 -4.57 30.20
N ARG A 239 7.90 -4.44 30.99
CA ARG A 239 9.27 -4.76 30.54
C ARG A 239 9.38 -6.22 30.14
N ALA A 240 8.89 -7.14 30.97
CA ALA A 240 8.94 -8.57 30.68
C ALA A 240 8.22 -8.92 29.36
N SER A 241 7.00 -8.43 29.18
CA SER A 241 6.24 -8.62 27.94
C SER A 241 6.93 -8.02 26.72
N PHE A 242 7.50 -6.82 26.84
CA PHE A 242 8.25 -6.19 25.76
C PHE A 242 9.50 -6.99 25.39
N CYS A 243 10.31 -7.38 26.38
CA CYS A 243 11.53 -8.16 26.15
C CYS A 243 11.22 -9.49 25.47
N ALA A 244 10.20 -10.22 25.92
CA ALA A 244 9.81 -11.50 25.31
C ALA A 244 9.44 -11.33 23.83
N ARG A 245 8.59 -10.35 23.52
CA ARG A 245 8.14 -10.06 22.14
C ARG A 245 9.29 -9.64 21.25
N MET A 246 10.09 -8.67 21.69
CA MET A 246 11.14 -8.08 20.88
C MET A 246 12.34 -9.02 20.70
N LYS A 247 12.69 -9.83 21.70
CA LYS A 247 13.68 -10.90 21.55
C LYS A 247 13.18 -11.97 20.56
N GLY A 248 11.91 -12.34 20.63
CA GLY A 248 11.29 -13.24 19.65
C GLY A 248 11.34 -12.70 18.21
N MET A 249 10.99 -11.42 18.03
CA MET A 249 11.06 -10.74 16.73
C MET A 249 12.50 -10.65 16.21
N LYS A 250 13.47 -10.35 17.08
CA LYS A 250 14.90 -10.33 16.74
C LYS A 250 15.38 -11.69 16.24
N LYS A 251 14.95 -12.77 16.89
CA LYS A 251 15.37 -14.14 16.55
C LYS A 251 14.71 -14.66 15.27
N LYS A 252 13.41 -14.37 15.06
CA LYS A 252 12.61 -15.04 14.01
C LYS A 252 12.34 -14.19 12.77
N LEU A 253 12.28 -12.86 12.91
CA LEU A 253 11.75 -11.96 11.87
C LEU A 253 12.76 -10.88 11.43
N THR A 254 13.91 -10.79 12.09
CA THR A 254 14.96 -9.84 11.75
C THR A 254 16.08 -10.55 11.02
N SER A 255 16.61 -9.95 9.95
CA SER A 255 17.74 -10.52 9.22
C SER A 255 18.97 -10.65 10.13
N ALA A 256 19.84 -11.62 9.82
CA ALA A 256 21.03 -11.86 10.63
C ALA A 256 21.95 -10.63 10.73
N LYS A 257 22.05 -9.84 9.65
CA LYS A 257 22.79 -8.56 9.63
C LYS A 257 22.22 -7.56 10.64
N THR A 258 20.92 -7.27 10.56
CA THR A 258 20.26 -6.30 11.45
C THR A 258 20.20 -6.78 12.89
N ALA A 259 20.10 -8.09 13.12
CA ALA A 259 20.11 -8.68 14.46
C ALA A 259 21.47 -8.54 15.15
N ARG A 260 22.58 -8.63 14.40
CA ARG A 260 23.95 -8.49 14.94
C ARG A 260 24.39 -7.04 15.08
N ASP A 261 23.87 -6.14 14.24
CA ASP A 261 24.19 -4.70 14.30
C ASP A 261 23.75 -4.06 15.64
N PRO A 262 24.68 -3.63 16.51
CA PRO A 262 24.36 -3.05 17.82
C PRO A 262 23.62 -1.70 17.71
N ASP A 263 23.68 -1.05 16.56
CA ASP A 263 23.06 0.24 16.28
C ASP A 263 21.71 0.12 15.57
N SER A 264 21.28 -1.11 15.27
CA SER A 264 19.96 -1.33 14.71
C SER A 264 18.86 -0.89 15.67
N ARG A 265 17.73 -0.45 15.12
CA ARG A 265 16.60 0.06 15.90
C ARG A 265 16.07 -0.97 16.90
N ILE A 266 16.12 -2.26 16.55
CA ILE A 266 15.69 -3.35 17.43
C ILE A 266 16.63 -3.51 18.63
N ASN A 267 17.96 -3.42 18.43
CA ASN A 267 18.95 -3.53 19.50
C ASN A 267 18.98 -2.30 20.40
N LYS A 268 18.83 -1.11 19.84
CA LYS A 268 18.63 0.14 20.60
C LYS A 268 17.38 0.06 21.48
N SER A 269 16.28 -0.45 20.93
CA SER A 269 15.03 -0.61 21.69
C SER A 269 15.15 -1.65 22.80
N LEU A 270 15.76 -2.81 22.55
CA LEU A 270 16.02 -3.81 23.59
C LEU A 270 16.88 -3.23 24.73
N ARG A 271 17.94 -2.50 24.40
CA ARG A 271 18.81 -1.82 25.38
C ARG A 271 18.08 -0.78 26.21
N ALA A 272 17.19 0.01 25.59
CA ALA A 272 16.39 1.01 26.31
C ALA A 272 15.47 0.40 27.38
N TRP A 273 15.00 -0.84 27.16
CA TRP A 273 14.18 -1.61 28.09
C TRP A 273 15.00 -2.52 29.01
N ASN A 274 16.33 -2.45 28.97
CA ASN A 274 17.23 -3.35 29.69
C ASN A 274 16.92 -4.83 29.43
N CYS A 275 16.57 -5.15 28.18
CA CYS A 275 16.45 -6.50 27.66
C CYS A 275 17.82 -6.96 27.14
#